data_AF-A0A7K6RTX4-F1
#
_entry.id   AF-A0A7K6RTX4-F1
#
_cell.length_a   1.000
_cell.length_b   1.000
_cell.length_c   1.000
_cell.angle_alpha   90.00
_cell.angle_beta   90.00
_cell.angle_gamma   90.00
#
_symmetry.space_group_name_H-M   'P 1'
#
loop_
_entity.id
_entity.type
_entity.pdbx_description
1 polymer ?
#
loop_
_entity_poly.entity_id
_entity_poly.type
_entity_poly.pdbx_seq_one_letter_code
_entity_poly.pdbx_strand_id
1 'polypeptide(L)'
;RMAARRALKAVLVDLSGTLHVEDSAILWPICFCPSSIRLRSAPVTIRFVTNTTKECKRDLLERLTQLGFDIAEHEIFTSLTAARNLLEQKQVRPLLLVDNKALPDFTGIATDDPNAVVIGLAPQHFHYEMMNRAFRLILDGAPLIAIHKARYFKKKDGLALGPGPFVAGLEYATDTKATVVGKPEKTFFLEALRGTDCAPEEAVMIGDDCRDDVGGAQDTGMRGILVRTGKYRPADEDKINPGPYLTCENFPEAVEHILEHLL
;
A
#
# COMPACT_ATOMS: atom_id res chain seq x y z
N ARG A 1 -3.50 35.08 -15.42
CA ARG A 1 -2.39 34.67 -14.54
C ARG A 1 -2.25 33.16 -14.68
N MET A 2 -1.28 32.67 -15.46
CA MET A 2 -0.98 31.24 -15.47
C MET A 2 -0.45 30.88 -14.09
N ALA A 3 -1.14 29.99 -13.36
CA ALA A 3 -0.58 29.42 -12.16
C ALA A 3 0.74 28.75 -12.54
N ALA A 4 1.84 29.13 -11.89
CA ALA A 4 3.11 28.44 -12.06
C ALA A 4 2.85 26.94 -11.82
N ARG A 5 3.12 26.10 -12.83
CA ARG A 5 3.04 24.64 -12.66
C ARG A 5 3.98 24.30 -11.50
N ARG A 6 3.43 23.84 -10.37
CA ARG A 6 4.24 23.28 -9.28
C ARG A 6 4.99 22.08 -9.86
N ALA A 7 6.31 22.12 -9.76
CA ALA A 7 7.17 21.05 -10.25
C ALA A 7 6.90 19.79 -9.42
N LEU A 8 6.80 18.64 -10.10
CA LEU A 8 6.65 17.35 -9.45
C LEU A 8 7.95 17.00 -8.71
N LYS A 9 7.84 16.58 -7.45
CA LYS A 9 8.99 16.22 -6.60
C LYS A 9 9.01 14.75 -6.20
N ALA A 10 7.86 14.07 -6.20
CA ALA A 10 7.79 12.67 -5.82
C ALA A 10 6.87 11.84 -6.74
N VAL A 11 7.23 10.57 -6.91
CA VAL A 11 6.45 9.57 -7.63
C VAL A 11 6.25 8.37 -6.71
N LEU A 12 4.99 8.09 -6.37
CA LEU A 12 4.58 6.88 -5.67
C LEU A 12 4.18 5.84 -6.72
N VAL A 13 4.73 4.64 -6.61
CA VAL A 13 4.53 3.56 -7.58
C VAL A 13 4.01 2.34 -6.85
N ASP A 14 2.79 1.89 -7.19
CA ASP A 14 2.32 0.59 -6.72
C ASP A 14 3.18 -0.55 -7.27
N LEU A 15 3.29 -1.64 -6.52
CA LEU A 15 4.07 -2.80 -6.92
C LEU A 15 3.22 -3.86 -7.66
N SER A 16 2.12 -4.30 -7.05
CA SER A 16 1.38 -5.50 -7.43
C SER A 16 0.24 -5.20 -8.39
N GLY A 17 0.45 -5.50 -9.67
CA GLY A 17 -0.44 -5.16 -10.78
C GLY A 17 0.09 -4.01 -11.64
N THR A 18 1.08 -3.28 -11.12
CA THR A 18 1.75 -2.16 -11.80
C THR A 18 3.16 -2.54 -12.29
N LEU A 19 4.00 -3.12 -11.43
CA LEU A 19 5.35 -3.58 -11.83
C LEU A 19 5.45 -5.09 -12.03
N HIS A 20 4.73 -5.86 -11.20
CA HIS A 20 4.72 -7.32 -11.26
C HIS A 20 3.33 -7.88 -10.97
N VAL A 21 3.06 -9.09 -11.45
CA VAL A 21 1.88 -9.88 -11.09
C VAL A 21 2.40 -11.19 -10.52
N GLU A 22 2.11 -11.44 -9.24
CA GLU A 22 2.71 -12.55 -8.48
C GLU A 22 4.25 -12.54 -8.59
N ASP A 23 4.85 -13.65 -9.02
CA ASP A 23 6.29 -13.84 -9.18
C ASP A 23 6.79 -13.52 -10.60
N SER A 24 5.98 -12.83 -11.42
CA SER A 24 6.35 -12.44 -12.78
C SER A 24 6.34 -10.93 -12.93
N ALA A 25 7.47 -10.36 -13.34
CA ALA A 25 7.50 -8.99 -13.82
C ALA A 25 6.53 -8.83 -14.98
N ILE A 26 5.81 -7.71 -15.05
CA ILE A 26 4.93 -7.47 -16.20
C ILE A 26 5.85 -7.18 -17.40
N LEU A 27 5.87 -8.11 -18.36
CA LEU A 27 6.67 -7.99 -19.57
C LEU A 27 5.99 -7.00 -20.51
N TRP A 28 6.59 -5.81 -20.65
CA TRP A 28 6.14 -4.81 -21.60
C TRP A 28 6.74 -5.07 -22.99
N PRO A 29 5.95 -4.93 -24.09
CA PRO A 29 6.45 -5.13 -25.46
C PRO A 29 7.59 -4.20 -25.86
N ILE A 30 7.74 -3.06 -25.16
CA ILE A 30 8.79 -2.07 -25.39
C ILE A 30 9.84 -2.26 -24.29
N CYS A 31 10.96 -2.87 -24.68
CA CYS A 31 12.22 -3.05 -23.96
C CYS A 31 12.20 -2.98 -22.42
N PHE A 32 12.50 -4.14 -21.85
CA PHE A 32 13.14 -4.37 -20.55
C PHE A 32 14.04 -3.22 -20.04
N CYS A 33 13.62 -2.55 -18.95
CA CYS A 33 14.42 -1.70 -18.04
C CYS A 33 14.68 -0.18 -18.30
N PRO A 34 14.42 0.50 -19.45
CA PRO A 34 14.80 1.91 -19.59
C PRO A 34 13.93 2.87 -18.76
N SER A 35 12.65 2.56 -18.54
CA SER A 35 11.71 3.55 -17.98
C SER A 35 11.96 3.84 -16.51
N SER A 36 12.21 2.82 -15.67
CA SER A 36 12.62 3.02 -14.28
C SER A 36 13.97 3.77 -14.19
N ILE A 37 14.92 3.44 -15.07
CA ILE A 37 16.21 4.14 -15.18
C ILE A 37 16.04 5.61 -15.60
N ARG A 38 15.12 5.90 -16.54
CA ARG A 38 14.81 7.26 -16.98
C ARG A 38 14.18 8.08 -15.86
N LEU A 39 13.26 7.49 -15.09
CA LEU A 39 12.67 8.18 -13.93
C LEU A 39 13.70 8.43 -12.83
N ARG A 40 14.62 7.47 -12.59
CA ARG A 40 15.74 7.64 -11.64
C ARG A 40 16.73 8.73 -12.05
N SER A 41 16.82 9.04 -13.34
CA SER A 41 17.68 10.11 -13.86
C SER A 41 17.06 11.50 -13.69
N ALA A 42 15.78 11.57 -13.32
CA ALA A 42 15.06 12.82 -13.15
C ALA A 42 15.14 13.29 -11.68
N PRO A 43 14.97 14.61 -11.41
CA PRO A 43 15.09 15.17 -10.06
C PRO A 43 13.85 14.91 -9.20
N VAL A 44 13.41 13.65 -9.10
CA VAL A 44 12.24 13.21 -8.32
C VAL A 44 12.60 12.12 -7.33
N THR A 45 11.92 12.12 -6.18
CA THR A 45 11.99 11.02 -5.21
C THR A 45 11.02 9.92 -5.63
N ILE A 46 11.50 8.68 -5.71
CA ILE A 46 10.66 7.52 -6.03
C ILE A 46 10.34 6.77 -4.73
N ARG A 47 9.06 6.42 -4.54
CA ARG A 47 8.58 5.60 -3.43
C ARG A 47 7.76 4.44 -3.96
N PHE A 48 8.19 3.22 -3.67
CA PHE A 48 7.44 2.01 -4.02
C PHE A 48 6.47 1.68 -2.89
N VAL A 49 5.17 1.62 -3.19
CA VAL A 49 4.12 1.44 -2.20
C VAL A 49 3.35 0.13 -2.40
N THR A 50 2.97 -0.55 -1.32
CA THR A 50 2.13 -1.76 -1.41
C THR A 50 1.31 -2.04 -0.15
N ASN A 51 0.10 -2.58 -0.36
CA ASN A 51 -0.80 -3.09 0.68
C ASN A 51 -0.52 -4.56 0.99
N THR A 52 0.70 -4.88 1.41
CA THR A 52 1.05 -6.26 1.82
C THR A 52 0.76 -6.51 3.30
N THR A 53 0.33 -7.73 3.61
CA THR A 53 0.10 -8.23 4.99
C THR A 53 0.95 -9.43 5.36
N LYS A 54 1.66 -10.01 4.39
CA LYS A 54 2.24 -11.35 4.53
C LYS A 54 3.74 -11.38 4.40
N GLU A 55 4.36 -10.42 3.73
CA GLU A 55 5.79 -10.43 3.48
C GLU A 55 6.42 -9.19 4.10
N CYS A 56 7.54 -9.38 4.79
CA CYS A 56 8.31 -8.27 5.33
C CYS A 56 8.98 -7.47 4.21
N LYS A 57 9.42 -6.25 4.51
CA LYS A 57 10.05 -5.34 3.56
C LYS A 57 11.29 -5.95 2.89
N ARG A 58 12.10 -6.68 3.67
CA ARG A 58 13.32 -7.32 3.18
C ARG A 58 13.03 -8.41 2.14
N ASP A 59 12.06 -9.27 2.41
CA ASP A 59 11.72 -10.36 1.49
C ASP A 59 11.08 -9.81 0.20
N LEU A 60 10.30 -8.71 0.32
CA LEU A 60 9.78 -7.97 -0.84
C LEU A 60 10.91 -7.38 -1.69
N LEU A 61 11.90 -6.75 -1.06
CA LEU A 61 13.06 -6.20 -1.74
C LEU A 61 13.82 -7.31 -2.49
N GLU A 62 14.12 -8.42 -1.81
CA GLU A 62 14.82 -9.55 -2.43
C GLU A 62 14.09 -10.06 -3.67
N ARG A 63 12.77 -10.23 -3.59
CA ARG A 63 11.95 -10.64 -4.75
C ARG A 63 12.04 -9.62 -5.89
N LEU A 64 11.90 -8.33 -5.61
CA LEU A 64 11.97 -7.29 -6.65
C LEU A 64 13.34 -7.24 -7.32
N THR A 65 14.43 -7.38 -6.55
CA THR A 65 15.79 -7.46 -7.07
C THR A 65 15.98 -8.70 -7.95
N GLN A 66 15.43 -9.86 -7.56
CA GLN A 66 15.45 -11.08 -8.37
C GLN A 66 14.68 -10.94 -9.69
N LEU A 67 13.64 -10.11 -9.71
CA LEU A 67 12.90 -9.75 -10.93
C LEU A 67 13.65 -8.73 -11.81
N GLY A 68 14.83 -8.28 -11.39
CA GLY A 68 15.67 -7.35 -12.14
C GLY A 68 15.37 -5.87 -11.89
N PHE A 69 14.57 -5.54 -10.87
CA PHE A 69 14.35 -4.14 -10.47
C PHE A 69 15.50 -3.64 -9.61
N ASP A 70 16.11 -2.52 -10.01
CA ASP A 70 17.05 -1.77 -9.18
C ASP A 70 16.25 -0.89 -8.21
N ILE A 71 16.06 -1.36 -6.96
CA ILE A 71 15.28 -0.72 -5.89
C ILE A 71 16.08 -0.78 -4.60
N ALA A 72 16.10 0.31 -3.84
CA ALA A 72 16.70 0.35 -2.52
C ALA A 72 15.66 0.16 -1.42
N GLU A 73 16.06 -0.44 -0.29
CA GLU A 73 15.15 -0.72 0.84
C GLU A 73 14.43 0.53 1.35
N HIS A 74 15.14 1.66 1.41
CA HIS A 74 14.60 2.92 1.91
C HIS A 74 13.55 3.53 0.97
N GLU A 75 13.42 3.08 -0.28
CA GLU A 75 12.40 3.53 -1.23
C GLU A 75 11.08 2.78 -1.05
N ILE A 76 11.09 1.64 -0.33
CA ILE A 76 9.91 0.79 -0.15
C ILE A 76 9.13 1.22 1.10
N PHE A 77 7.84 1.49 0.90
CA PHE A 77 6.88 1.80 1.95
C PHE A 77 5.69 0.83 1.88
N THR A 78 5.51 0.03 2.93
CA THR A 78 4.47 -1.00 3.00
C THR A 78 3.38 -0.62 4.00
N SER A 79 2.20 -1.21 3.89
CA SER A 79 1.16 -1.10 4.92
C SER A 79 1.61 -1.66 6.28
N LEU A 80 2.58 -2.59 6.31
CA LEU A 80 3.25 -3.03 7.54
C LEU A 80 4.13 -1.93 8.15
N THR A 81 4.86 -1.18 7.32
CA THR A 81 5.63 0.00 7.75
C THR A 81 4.68 1.05 8.33
N ALA A 82 3.55 1.32 7.67
CA ALA A 82 2.52 2.24 8.18
C ALA A 82 1.95 1.77 9.54
N ALA A 83 1.68 0.48 9.69
CA ALA A 83 1.24 -0.10 10.96
C ALA A 83 2.31 0.10 12.06
N ARG A 84 3.57 -0.19 11.77
CA ARG A 84 4.70 0.01 12.69
C ARG A 84 4.80 1.47 13.14
N ASN A 85 4.79 2.41 12.20
CA ASN A 85 4.86 3.85 12.49
C ASN A 85 3.73 4.27 13.44
N LEU A 86 2.50 3.77 13.22
CA LEU A 86 1.36 4.08 14.08
C LEU A 86 1.52 3.50 15.50
N LEU A 87 2.08 2.29 15.63
CA LEU A 87 2.38 1.67 16.92
C LEU A 87 3.41 2.49 17.71
N GLU A 88 4.50 2.89 17.05
CA GLU A 88 5.56 3.71 17.65
C GLU A 88 5.02 5.09 18.06
N GLN A 89 4.21 5.73 17.22
CA GLN A 89 3.56 7.00 17.53
C GLN A 89 2.60 6.90 18.73
N LYS A 90 1.83 5.81 18.82
CA LYS A 90 0.89 5.58 19.92
C LYS A 90 1.54 5.02 21.19
N GLN A 91 2.79 4.57 21.10
CA GLN A 91 3.54 3.92 22.19
C GLN A 91 2.78 2.73 22.80
N VAL A 92 2.22 1.88 21.93
CA VAL A 92 1.41 0.71 22.33
C VAL A 92 2.17 -0.60 22.09
N ARG A 93 1.76 -1.65 22.81
CA ARG A 93 2.25 -3.02 22.69
C ARG A 93 1.21 -3.88 21.99
N PRO A 94 1.42 -4.29 20.73
CA PRO A 94 0.38 -4.97 19.96
C PRO A 94 0.33 -6.47 20.23
N LEU A 95 -0.89 -7.01 20.28
CA LEU A 95 -1.18 -8.37 19.86
C LEU A 95 -1.17 -8.40 18.33
N LEU A 96 -0.16 -9.06 17.75
CA LEU A 96 0.05 -9.15 16.30
C LEU A 96 -0.68 -10.36 15.70
N LEU A 97 -1.79 -10.13 15.01
CA LEU A 97 -2.50 -11.12 14.18
C LEU A 97 -2.04 -10.94 12.72
N VAL A 98 -0.77 -11.23 12.46
CA VAL A 98 -0.12 -11.07 11.14
C VAL A 98 0.56 -12.38 10.72
N ASP A 99 0.93 -12.51 9.44
CA ASP A 99 1.69 -13.68 9.01
C ASP A 99 3.06 -13.74 9.71
N ASN A 100 3.58 -14.93 10.00
CA ASN A 100 4.91 -15.08 10.60
C ASN A 100 6.00 -14.42 9.75
N LYS A 101 5.83 -14.42 8.43
CA LYS A 101 6.72 -13.75 7.48
C LYS A 101 6.67 -12.22 7.54
N ALA A 102 5.65 -11.63 8.15
CA ALA A 102 5.52 -10.19 8.37
C ALA A 102 6.13 -9.73 9.71
N LEU A 103 6.37 -10.64 10.66
CA LEU A 103 6.92 -10.33 11.98
C LEU A 103 8.25 -9.55 11.96
N PRO A 104 9.19 -9.78 11.02
CA PRO A 104 10.42 -9.01 10.95
C PRO A 104 10.20 -7.48 10.87
N ASP A 105 9.12 -7.01 10.23
CA ASP A 105 8.80 -5.57 10.13
C ASP A 105 8.43 -4.96 11.50
N PHE A 106 8.09 -5.78 12.50
CA PHE A 106 7.78 -5.36 13.88
C PHE A 106 8.90 -5.63 14.89
N THR A 107 10.09 -6.03 14.43
CA THR A 107 11.25 -6.24 15.32
C THR A 107 11.55 -4.98 16.13
N GLY A 108 11.70 -5.14 17.45
CA GLY A 108 11.94 -4.04 18.39
C GLY A 108 10.68 -3.42 19.00
N ILE A 109 9.48 -3.81 18.55
CA ILE A 109 8.22 -3.44 19.20
C ILE A 109 7.93 -4.44 20.34
N ALA A 110 7.69 -3.92 21.55
CA ALA A 110 7.31 -4.74 22.70
C ALA A 110 5.91 -5.35 22.50
N THR A 111 5.75 -6.65 22.75
CA THR A 111 4.50 -7.39 22.56
C THR A 111 4.03 -8.15 23.81
N ASP A 112 4.80 -8.05 24.90
CA ASP A 112 4.39 -8.47 26.22
C ASP A 112 3.23 -7.62 26.74
N ASP A 113 2.31 -8.24 27.49
CA ASP A 113 1.10 -7.60 28.04
C ASP A 113 0.41 -6.66 27.03
N PRO A 114 -0.15 -7.21 25.93
CA PRO A 114 -0.58 -6.41 24.78
C PRO A 114 -1.75 -5.49 25.14
N ASN A 115 -1.65 -4.24 24.69
CA ASN A 115 -2.67 -3.20 24.87
C ASN A 115 -3.12 -2.55 23.55
N ALA A 116 -2.80 -3.17 22.41
CA ALA A 116 -3.31 -2.86 21.07
C ALA A 116 -3.54 -4.16 20.30
N VAL A 117 -4.35 -4.13 19.25
CA VAL A 117 -4.55 -5.27 18.34
C VAL A 117 -4.18 -4.83 16.94
N VAL A 118 -3.24 -5.53 16.30
CA VAL A 118 -2.92 -5.34 14.88
C VAL A 118 -3.37 -6.56 14.11
N ILE A 119 -4.17 -6.37 13.07
CA ILE A 119 -4.73 -7.45 12.26
C ILE A 119 -4.38 -7.28 10.78
N GLY A 120 -3.65 -8.26 10.26
CA GLY A 120 -3.40 -8.48 8.84
C GLY A 120 -4.06 -9.78 8.39
N LEU A 121 -3.70 -10.27 7.20
CA LEU A 121 -4.18 -11.58 6.74
C LEU A 121 -3.31 -12.70 7.34
N ALA A 122 -3.78 -13.31 8.42
CA ALA A 122 -3.07 -14.36 9.14
C ALA A 122 -3.97 -15.59 9.37
N PRO A 123 -4.14 -16.48 8.37
CA PRO A 123 -5.04 -17.63 8.47
C PRO A 123 -4.79 -18.51 9.70
N GLN A 124 -3.52 -18.67 10.11
CA GLN A 124 -3.12 -19.43 11.29
C GLN A 124 -3.59 -18.82 12.62
N HIS A 125 -3.99 -17.55 12.63
CA HIS A 125 -4.48 -16.82 13.80
C HIS A 125 -5.98 -16.55 13.75
N PHE A 126 -6.66 -16.95 12.67
CA PHE A 126 -8.09 -16.71 12.46
C PHE A 126 -8.96 -17.85 12.97
N HIS A 127 -8.71 -18.24 14.22
CA HIS A 127 -9.51 -19.23 14.96
C HIS A 127 -10.11 -18.58 16.21
N TYR A 128 -11.13 -19.23 16.79
CA TYR A 128 -11.98 -18.65 17.82
C TYR A 128 -11.20 -18.12 19.03
N GLU A 129 -10.23 -18.88 19.54
CA GLU A 129 -9.46 -18.54 20.74
C GLU A 129 -8.66 -17.26 20.55
N MET A 130 -8.00 -17.10 19.40
CA MET A 130 -7.20 -15.91 19.10
C MET A 130 -8.09 -14.69 18.84
N MET A 131 -9.18 -14.87 18.09
CA MET A 131 -10.14 -13.80 17.85
C MET A 131 -10.81 -13.33 19.15
N ASN A 132 -11.15 -14.25 20.04
CA ASN A 132 -11.73 -13.94 21.36
C ASN A 132 -10.71 -13.25 22.28
N ARG A 133 -9.41 -13.59 22.18
CA ARG A 133 -8.35 -12.85 22.88
C ARG A 133 -8.24 -11.41 22.39
N ALA A 134 -8.22 -11.20 21.07
CA ALA A 134 -8.21 -9.86 20.47
C ALA A 134 -9.46 -9.06 20.88
N PHE A 135 -10.64 -9.68 20.81
CA PHE A 135 -11.90 -9.10 21.25
C PHE A 135 -11.85 -8.57 22.69
N ARG A 136 -11.35 -9.38 23.65
CA ARG A 136 -11.25 -8.97 25.06
C ARG A 136 -10.33 -7.75 25.25
N LEU A 137 -9.19 -7.72 24.57
CA LEU A 137 -8.30 -6.55 24.62
C LEU A 137 -9.01 -5.29 24.12
N ILE A 138 -9.80 -5.39 23.05
CA ILE A 138 -10.53 -4.24 22.49
C ILE A 138 -11.62 -3.77 23.46
N LEU A 139 -12.32 -4.68 24.15
CA LEU A 139 -13.26 -4.30 25.20
C LEU A 139 -12.58 -3.57 26.37
N ASP A 140 -11.35 -3.94 26.69
CA ASP A 140 -10.52 -3.26 27.71
C ASP A 140 -9.95 -1.92 27.21
N GLY A 141 -10.29 -1.49 25.98
CA GLY A 141 -9.92 -0.20 25.40
C GLY A 141 -8.73 -0.24 24.45
N ALA A 142 -8.22 -1.42 24.10
CA ALA A 142 -7.12 -1.55 23.13
C ALA A 142 -7.55 -1.07 21.74
N PRO A 143 -6.76 -0.23 21.04
CA PRO A 143 -7.07 0.16 19.68
C PRO A 143 -6.97 -1.03 18.72
N LEU A 144 -7.97 -1.18 17.86
CA LEU A 144 -7.96 -2.11 16.74
C LEU A 144 -7.32 -1.43 15.51
N ILE A 145 -6.19 -1.95 15.05
CA ILE A 145 -5.43 -1.46 13.91
C ILE A 145 -5.48 -2.52 12.80
N ALA A 146 -6.10 -2.19 11.67
CA ALA A 146 -6.20 -3.09 10.53
C ALA A 146 -5.21 -2.68 9.44
N ILE A 147 -4.40 -3.62 8.95
CA ILE A 147 -3.45 -3.32 7.87
C ILE A 147 -4.20 -2.95 6.58
N HIS A 148 -5.26 -3.69 6.24
CA HIS A 148 -6.25 -3.32 5.22
C HIS A 148 -7.55 -4.12 5.45
N LYS A 149 -8.65 -3.74 4.78
CA LYS A 149 -9.98 -4.38 4.93
C LYS A 149 -10.47 -5.08 3.65
N ALA A 150 -9.54 -5.68 2.89
CA ALA A 150 -9.90 -6.40 1.67
C ALA A 150 -10.89 -7.54 2.00
N ARG A 151 -11.99 -7.61 1.24
CA ARG A 151 -13.06 -8.62 1.43
C ARG A 151 -12.54 -10.03 1.13
N TYR A 152 -11.81 -10.16 0.04
CA TYR A 152 -11.24 -11.40 -0.47
C TYR A 152 -9.98 -11.11 -1.29
N PHE A 153 -9.23 -12.16 -1.60
CA PHE A 153 -8.13 -12.14 -2.56
C PHE A 153 -8.19 -13.40 -3.43
N LYS A 154 -7.53 -13.37 -4.60
CA LYS A 154 -7.46 -14.52 -5.51
C LYS A 154 -6.26 -15.40 -5.15
N LYS A 155 -6.51 -16.70 -4.98
CA LYS A 155 -5.51 -17.77 -4.92
C LYS A 155 -5.59 -18.61 -6.20
N LYS A 156 -4.65 -19.55 -6.36
CA LYS A 156 -4.63 -20.53 -7.46
C LYS A 156 -5.89 -21.39 -7.52
N ASP A 157 -6.50 -21.68 -6.37
CA ASP A 157 -7.69 -22.52 -6.19
C ASP A 157 -9.02 -21.73 -6.15
N GLY A 158 -8.98 -20.40 -6.27
CA GLY A 158 -10.19 -19.57 -6.30
C GLY A 158 -10.13 -18.35 -5.38
N LEU A 159 -11.29 -17.79 -5.05
CA LEU A 159 -11.39 -16.66 -4.13
C LEU A 159 -11.27 -17.16 -2.68
N ALA A 160 -10.45 -16.48 -1.89
CA ALA A 160 -10.25 -16.75 -0.47
C ALA A 160 -10.54 -15.49 0.35
N LEU A 161 -10.99 -15.66 1.59
CA LEU A 161 -11.28 -14.55 2.49
C LEU A 161 -10.02 -13.70 2.76
N GLY A 162 -10.18 -12.38 2.68
CA GLY A 162 -9.15 -11.43 3.10
C GLY A 162 -9.19 -11.20 4.62
N PRO A 163 -8.45 -10.21 5.14
CA PRO A 163 -8.53 -9.83 6.55
C PRO A 163 -9.84 -9.09 6.89
N GLY A 164 -10.47 -8.43 5.90
CA GLY A 164 -11.66 -7.59 6.10
C GLY A 164 -12.81 -8.26 6.86
N PRO A 165 -13.22 -9.50 6.55
CA PRO A 165 -14.24 -10.23 7.32
C PRO A 165 -13.91 -10.39 8.81
N PHE A 166 -12.65 -10.65 9.14
CA PHE A 166 -12.20 -10.82 10.54
C PHE A 166 -12.12 -9.50 11.27
N VAL A 167 -11.68 -8.43 10.58
CA VAL A 167 -11.75 -7.05 11.09
C VAL A 167 -13.20 -6.68 11.38
N ALA A 168 -14.11 -6.89 10.42
CA ALA A 168 -15.52 -6.58 10.57
C ALA A 168 -16.19 -7.36 11.71
N GLY A 169 -15.79 -8.61 11.93
CA GLY A 169 -16.24 -9.40 13.06
C GLY A 169 -15.85 -8.79 14.41
N LEU A 170 -14.62 -8.30 14.55
CA LEU A 170 -14.16 -7.61 15.77
C LEU A 170 -14.84 -6.25 15.95
N GLU A 171 -14.96 -5.46 14.87
CA GLU A 171 -15.69 -4.19 14.87
C GLU A 171 -17.13 -4.38 15.33
N TYR A 172 -17.84 -5.35 14.75
CA TYR A 172 -19.22 -5.68 15.11
C TYR A 172 -19.35 -6.14 16.55
N ALA A 173 -18.46 -7.02 17.02
CA ALA A 173 -18.51 -7.56 18.38
C ALA A 173 -18.27 -6.49 19.46
N THR A 174 -17.54 -5.43 19.12
CA THR A 174 -17.10 -4.40 20.09
C THR A 174 -17.78 -3.05 19.90
N ASP A 175 -18.60 -2.88 18.87
CA ASP A 175 -19.17 -1.59 18.44
C ASP A 175 -18.09 -0.50 18.24
N THR A 176 -16.92 -0.90 17.77
CA THR A 176 -15.79 -0.01 17.47
C THR A 176 -15.43 -0.05 15.99
N LYS A 177 -14.65 0.93 15.53
CA LYS A 177 -14.08 0.96 14.18
C LYS A 177 -12.58 0.77 14.23
N ALA A 178 -12.07 -0.10 13.36
CA ALA A 178 -10.63 -0.27 13.19
C ALA A 178 -10.01 0.99 12.59
N THR A 179 -8.82 1.36 13.08
CA THR A 179 -7.93 2.28 12.38
C THR A 179 -7.27 1.52 11.24
N VAL A 180 -7.64 1.82 10.00
CA VAL A 180 -7.01 1.24 8.82
C VAL A 180 -5.75 2.04 8.49
N VAL A 181 -4.65 1.36 8.14
CA VAL A 181 -3.36 2.01 7.85
C VAL A 181 -2.86 1.83 6.42
N GLY A 182 -3.46 0.92 5.65
CA GLY A 182 -3.16 0.73 4.23
C GLY A 182 -4.01 1.61 3.32
N LYS A 183 -3.74 1.53 2.01
CA LYS A 183 -4.60 2.10 0.96
C LYS A 183 -6.05 1.63 1.10
N PRO A 184 -7.08 2.48 0.84
CA PRO A 184 -7.04 3.86 0.33
C PRO A 184 -6.83 4.96 1.39
N GLU A 185 -6.45 4.65 2.63
CA GLU A 185 -6.44 5.66 3.69
C GLU A 185 -5.45 6.80 3.41
N LYS A 186 -5.89 8.03 3.63
CA LYS A 186 -5.07 9.25 3.39
C LYS A 186 -3.73 9.18 4.13
N THR A 187 -3.75 8.65 5.35
CA THR A 187 -2.55 8.50 6.19
C THR A 187 -1.48 7.64 5.52
N PHE A 188 -1.86 6.61 4.75
CA PHE A 188 -0.89 5.78 4.02
C PHE A 188 -0.07 6.62 3.03
N PHE A 189 -0.73 7.44 2.21
CA PHE A 189 -0.09 8.25 1.19
C PHE A 189 0.75 9.39 1.80
N LEU A 190 0.25 10.03 2.85
CA LEU A 190 0.98 11.07 3.57
C LEU A 190 2.22 10.50 4.28
N GLU A 191 2.12 9.31 4.88
CA GLU A 191 3.26 8.64 5.49
C GLU A 191 4.28 8.15 4.44
N ALA A 192 3.83 7.74 3.25
CA ALA A 192 4.73 7.38 2.15
C ALA A 192 5.57 8.58 1.66
N LEU A 193 5.05 9.81 1.80
CA LEU A 193 5.79 11.05 1.55
C LEU A 193 6.59 11.54 2.76
N ARG A 194 6.43 10.93 3.94
CA ARG A 194 7.14 11.39 5.15
C ARG A 194 8.65 11.30 4.95
N GLY A 195 9.35 12.36 5.35
CA GLY A 195 10.80 12.48 5.15
C GLY A 195 11.20 12.91 3.74
N THR A 196 10.23 13.18 2.85
CA THR A 196 10.45 13.90 1.59
C THR A 196 10.04 15.37 1.76
N ASP A 197 10.73 16.31 1.11
CA ASP A 197 10.34 17.73 1.07
C ASP A 197 9.29 17.99 -0.02
N CYS A 198 8.23 17.18 0.01
CA CYS A 198 7.19 17.11 -1.01
C CYS A 198 5.80 17.25 -0.37
N ALA A 199 5.05 18.26 -0.82
CA ALA A 199 3.62 18.33 -0.53
C ALA A 199 2.85 17.30 -1.38
N PRO A 200 1.65 16.85 -0.96
CA PRO A 200 0.84 15.92 -1.77
C PRO A 200 0.57 16.44 -3.19
N GLU A 201 0.35 17.74 -3.37
CA GLU A 201 0.11 18.33 -4.70
C GLU A 201 1.34 18.36 -5.61
N GLU A 202 2.52 18.06 -5.05
CA GLU A 202 3.80 17.92 -5.74
C GLU A 202 4.14 16.44 -6.01
N ALA A 203 3.21 15.51 -5.73
CA ALA A 203 3.38 14.09 -5.93
C ALA A 203 2.37 13.49 -6.93
N VAL A 204 2.77 12.38 -7.54
CA VAL A 204 1.91 11.57 -8.41
C VAL A 204 1.93 10.11 -7.95
N MET A 205 0.76 9.48 -7.91
CA MET A 205 0.60 8.04 -7.64
C MET A 205 0.35 7.32 -8.96
N ILE A 206 1.07 6.22 -9.21
CA ILE A 206 0.83 5.30 -10.34
C ILE A 206 0.36 3.97 -9.75
N GLY A 207 -0.80 3.48 -10.17
CA GLY A 207 -1.35 2.21 -9.69
C GLY A 207 -2.40 1.60 -10.61
N ASP A 208 -2.75 0.34 -10.36
CA ASP A 208 -3.74 -0.41 -11.16
C ASP A 208 -5.12 -0.46 -10.52
N ASP A 209 -5.25 -0.09 -9.24
CA ASP A 209 -6.53 -0.02 -8.53
C ASP A 209 -7.08 1.42 -8.51
N CYS A 210 -8.17 1.64 -9.24
CA CYS A 210 -8.78 2.96 -9.34
C CYS A 210 -9.22 3.53 -7.97
N ARG A 211 -9.65 2.69 -7.02
CA ARG A 211 -10.10 3.15 -5.71
C ARG A 211 -8.96 3.23 -4.72
N ASP A 212 -8.22 2.12 -4.59
CA ASP A 212 -7.20 1.99 -3.56
C ASP A 212 -5.98 2.85 -3.87
N ASP A 213 -5.55 2.92 -5.13
CA ASP A 213 -4.37 3.70 -5.53
C ASP A 213 -4.73 5.13 -5.91
N VAL A 214 -5.54 5.27 -6.96
CA VAL A 214 -5.78 6.57 -7.61
C VAL A 214 -6.71 7.44 -6.78
N GLY A 215 -7.88 6.92 -6.40
CA GLY A 215 -8.84 7.64 -5.56
C GLY A 215 -8.25 8.02 -4.20
N GLY A 216 -7.64 7.05 -3.52
CA GLY A 216 -6.97 7.27 -2.23
C GLY A 216 -5.89 8.37 -2.29
N ALA A 217 -5.04 8.35 -3.32
CA ALA A 217 -4.01 9.37 -3.51
C ALA A 217 -4.62 10.75 -3.84
N GLN A 218 -5.60 10.81 -4.75
CA GLN A 218 -6.24 12.06 -5.17
C GLN A 218 -6.98 12.75 -4.02
N ASP A 219 -7.55 11.99 -3.09
CA ASP A 219 -8.18 12.53 -1.88
C ASP A 219 -7.20 13.24 -0.94
N THR A 220 -5.89 13.08 -1.15
CA THR A 220 -4.82 13.81 -0.44
C THR A 220 -4.29 15.02 -1.20
N GLY A 221 -4.70 15.22 -2.46
CA GLY A 221 -4.22 16.30 -3.34
C GLY A 221 -3.20 15.84 -4.39
N MET A 222 -2.77 14.58 -4.37
CA MET A 222 -1.88 14.01 -5.39
C MET A 222 -2.57 13.91 -6.75
N ARG A 223 -1.77 13.88 -7.82
CA ARG A 223 -2.26 13.39 -9.12
C ARG A 223 -2.27 11.85 -9.10
N GLY A 224 -3.29 11.22 -9.65
CA GLY A 224 -3.34 9.76 -9.78
C GLY A 224 -3.33 9.33 -11.25
N ILE A 225 -2.41 8.44 -11.61
CA ILE A 225 -2.32 7.81 -12.93
C ILE A 225 -2.76 6.36 -12.79
N LEU A 226 -3.85 5.99 -13.48
CA LEU A 226 -4.35 4.63 -13.53
C LEU A 226 -3.68 3.87 -14.70
N VAL A 227 -3.06 2.74 -14.42
CA VAL A 227 -2.53 1.84 -15.46
C VAL A 227 -3.51 0.71 -15.76
N ARG A 228 -3.63 0.30 -17.03
CA ARG A 228 -4.58 -0.73 -17.47
C ARG A 228 -4.12 -2.17 -17.25
N THR A 229 -3.22 -2.37 -16.30
CA THR A 229 -2.66 -3.68 -15.97
C THR A 229 -3.19 -4.24 -14.67
N GLY A 230 -2.71 -5.41 -14.25
CA GLY A 230 -3.12 -6.03 -12.99
C GLY A 230 -4.63 -6.27 -12.88
N LYS A 231 -5.26 -5.61 -11.90
CA LYS A 231 -6.67 -5.75 -11.53
C LYS A 231 -7.60 -4.85 -12.34
N TYR A 232 -7.07 -3.88 -13.09
CA TYR A 232 -7.87 -2.98 -13.91
C TYR A 232 -8.89 -3.74 -14.76
N ARG A 233 -10.11 -3.21 -14.86
CA ARG A 233 -11.14 -3.67 -15.80
C ARG A 233 -11.65 -2.46 -16.59
N PRO A 234 -12.19 -2.66 -17.81
CA PRO A 234 -12.75 -1.56 -18.59
C PRO A 234 -13.81 -0.78 -17.78
N ALA A 235 -13.74 0.56 -17.85
CA ALA A 235 -14.57 1.49 -17.09
C ALA A 235 -14.29 1.53 -15.58
N ASP A 236 -13.14 1.01 -15.13
CA ASP A 236 -12.68 1.21 -13.75
C ASP A 236 -12.40 2.68 -13.47
N GLU A 237 -11.94 3.45 -14.46
CA GLU A 237 -11.71 4.89 -14.39
C GLU A 237 -12.97 5.70 -14.01
N ASP A 238 -14.16 5.17 -14.30
CA ASP A 238 -15.45 5.80 -13.99
C ASP A 238 -15.93 5.52 -12.55
N LYS A 239 -15.21 4.70 -11.78
CA LYS A 239 -15.60 4.30 -10.41
C LYS A 239 -15.33 5.38 -9.36
N ILE A 240 -14.58 6.42 -9.69
CA ILE A 240 -14.20 7.51 -8.79
C ILE A 240 -14.56 8.87 -9.41
N ASN A 241 -14.76 9.88 -8.57
CA ASN A 241 -14.99 11.26 -9.00
C ASN A 241 -14.30 12.23 -8.03
N PRO A 242 -13.37 13.10 -8.48
CA PRO A 242 -12.91 13.25 -9.87
C PRO A 242 -12.21 11.98 -10.39
N GLY A 243 -12.31 11.74 -11.70
CA GLY A 243 -11.63 10.63 -12.37
C GLY A 243 -10.10 10.69 -12.23
N PRO A 244 -9.37 9.64 -12.66
CA PRO A 244 -7.91 9.66 -12.71
C PRO A 244 -7.38 10.88 -13.46
N TYR A 245 -6.27 11.47 -13.03
CA TYR A 245 -5.58 12.53 -13.78
C TYR A 245 -5.18 12.04 -15.18
N LEU A 246 -4.75 10.79 -15.29
CA LEU A 246 -4.46 10.10 -16.53
C LEU A 246 -4.84 8.62 -16.40
N THR A 247 -5.31 8.02 -17.49
CA THR A 247 -5.37 6.56 -17.63
C THR A 247 -4.52 6.16 -18.84
N CYS A 248 -3.57 5.24 -18.66
CA CYS A 248 -2.65 4.78 -19.71
C CYS A 248 -2.51 3.26 -19.69
N GLU A 249 -1.93 2.66 -20.73
CA GLU A 249 -1.94 1.19 -20.86
C GLU A 249 -1.04 0.51 -19.83
N ASN A 250 0.06 1.14 -19.44
CA ASN A 250 1.09 0.52 -18.62
C ASN A 250 1.97 1.54 -17.86
N PHE A 251 2.83 1.02 -16.99
CA PHE A 251 3.79 1.82 -16.21
C PHE A 251 4.79 2.61 -17.07
N PRO A 252 5.43 2.04 -18.13
CA PRO A 252 6.28 2.82 -19.03
C PRO A 252 5.63 4.07 -19.62
N GLU A 253 4.38 3.97 -20.12
CA GLU A 253 3.64 5.13 -20.64
C GLU A 253 3.38 6.19 -19.57
N ALA A 254 3.07 5.77 -18.33
CA ALA A 254 2.92 6.69 -17.20
C ALA A 254 4.22 7.47 -16.94
N VAL A 255 5.38 6.78 -16.99
CA VAL A 255 6.69 7.40 -16.81
C VAL A 255 6.98 8.40 -17.92
N GLU A 256 6.71 8.05 -19.19
CA GLU A 256 6.92 8.98 -20.32
C GLU A 256 6.09 10.24 -20.17
N HIS A 257 4.81 10.09 -19.81
CA HIS A 257 3.93 11.24 -19.55
C HIS A 257 4.44 12.13 -18.41
N ILE A 258 4.96 11.54 -17.33
CA ILE A 258 5.56 12.29 -16.22
C ILE A 258 6.77 13.10 -16.69
N LEU A 259 7.68 12.46 -17.44
CA LEU A 259 8.90 13.09 -17.93
C LEU A 259 8.63 14.22 -18.94
N GLU A 260 7.58 14.10 -19.76
CA GLU A 260 7.27 15.07 -20.81
C GLU A 260 6.39 16.24 -20.36
N HIS A 261 5.58 16.05 -19.31
CA HIS A 261 4.53 17.02 -18.97
C HIS A 261 4.55 17.51 -17.53
N LEU A 262 5.19 16.79 -16.61
CA LEU A 262 5.17 17.10 -15.17
C LEU A 262 6.54 17.51 -14.59
N LEU A 263 7.62 17.26 -15.33
CA LEU A 263 9.00 17.67 -15.03
C LEU A 263 9.51 18.66 -16.07
#